data_AF-A0A957PER5-F1
#
_entry.id   AF-A0A957PER5-F1
#
_cell.length_a   1.000
_cell.length_b   1.000
_cell.length_c   1.000
_cell.angle_alpha   90.00
_cell.angle_beta   90.00
_cell.angle_gamma   90.00
#
_symmetry.space_group_name_H-M   'P 1'
#
loop_
_entity.id
_entity.type
_entity.pdbx_description
1 polymer ?
#
loop_
_entity_poly.entity_id
_entity_poly.type
_entity_poly.pdbx_seq_one_letter_code
_entity_poly.pdbx_strand_id
1 'polypeptide(L)'
;LKGMLDDGCAYFFTEGFPNPEFANRRAVFAQGSSSGIPFYESDVQTAAEENSREPDEWGVTSIPHTTADPVQNIYGADVMITSTTPEQELAAWLFVKWFTSPEVQAKWVEISGYFPTRASTEDYLGDYVSANPQWGEALALLPYSAYEPQLISYQAVRDEATKAFNEIMQGADVQTTLDNLTTFANDTQAELMEEVQ
;
A
#
# COMPACT_ATOMS: atom_id res chain seq x y z
N LEU A 1 -13.60 2.93 12.51
CA LEU A 1 -12.25 2.83 13.12
C LEU A 1 -12.25 3.31 14.57
N LYS A 2 -12.49 4.60 14.87
CA LYS A 2 -12.49 5.11 16.25
C LYS A 2 -13.40 4.31 17.20
N GLY A 3 -14.63 3.98 16.79
CA GLY A 3 -15.51 3.13 17.58
C GLY A 3 -14.92 1.74 17.89
N MET A 4 -14.24 1.10 16.94
CA MET A 4 -13.57 -0.19 17.20
C MET A 4 -12.44 -0.05 18.22
N LEU A 5 -11.70 1.07 18.20
CA LEU A 5 -10.67 1.34 19.21
C LEU A 5 -11.30 1.53 20.60
N ASP A 6 -12.37 2.32 20.67
CA ASP A 6 -13.07 2.62 21.92
C ASP A 6 -13.73 1.37 22.54
N ASP A 7 -14.23 0.48 21.69
CA ASP A 7 -14.80 -0.81 22.08
C ASP A 7 -13.72 -1.88 22.37
N GLY A 8 -12.43 -1.54 22.28
CA GLY A 8 -11.31 -2.46 22.51
C GLY A 8 -11.16 -3.56 21.44
N CYS A 9 -11.78 -3.37 20.27
CA CYS A 9 -11.81 -4.30 19.15
C CYS A 9 -10.72 -4.01 18.09
N ALA A 10 -9.98 -2.91 18.21
CA ALA A 10 -8.85 -2.56 17.35
C ALA A 10 -7.68 -2.06 18.18
N TYR A 11 -6.47 -2.34 17.70
CA TYR A 11 -5.23 -1.83 18.28
C TYR A 11 -4.42 -1.15 17.17
N PHE A 12 -3.92 0.05 17.46
CA PHE A 12 -3.05 0.80 16.56
C PHE A 12 -1.63 0.81 17.12
N PHE A 13 -0.68 0.36 16.30
CA PHE A 13 0.73 0.32 16.67
C PHE A 13 1.36 1.71 16.45
N THR A 14 2.04 2.24 17.47
CA THR A 14 2.93 3.40 17.30
C THR A 14 4.31 2.98 16.83
N GLU A 15 4.69 1.72 17.05
CA GLU A 15 5.95 1.11 16.65
C GLU A 15 5.72 -0.37 16.27
N GLY A 16 6.49 -0.87 15.30
CA GLY A 16 6.40 -2.25 14.82
C GLY A 16 5.40 -2.45 13.69
N PHE A 17 5.16 -3.71 13.36
CA PHE A 17 4.26 -4.14 12.29
C PHE A 17 3.21 -5.12 12.83
N PRO A 18 2.03 -5.24 12.20
CA PRO A 18 0.96 -6.08 12.72
C PRO A 18 1.12 -7.59 12.44
N ASN A 19 2.07 -8.02 11.61
CA ASN A 19 2.29 -9.42 11.25
C ASN A 19 2.56 -10.38 12.42
N PRO A 20 3.40 -10.06 13.44
CA PRO A 20 3.62 -10.98 14.55
C PRO A 20 2.35 -11.18 15.38
N GLU A 21 1.55 -10.14 15.49
CA GLU A 21 0.32 -10.12 16.29
C GLU A 21 -0.80 -10.91 15.59
N PHE A 22 -0.90 -10.76 14.28
CA PHE A 22 -1.75 -11.60 13.43
C PHE A 22 -1.32 -13.08 13.52
N ALA A 23 -0.04 -13.39 13.34
CA ALA A 23 0.49 -14.75 13.38
C ALA A 23 0.27 -15.45 14.74
N ASN A 24 0.33 -14.68 15.84
CA ASN A 24 0.04 -15.17 17.19
C ASN A 24 -1.45 -15.16 17.56
N ARG A 25 -2.35 -15.00 16.56
CA ARG A 25 -3.81 -14.99 16.73
C ARG A 25 -4.32 -13.91 17.70
N ARG A 26 -3.57 -12.82 17.86
CA ARG A 26 -3.97 -11.65 18.67
C ARG A 26 -4.87 -10.69 17.89
N ALA A 27 -4.89 -10.81 16.56
CA ALA A 27 -5.83 -10.15 15.67
C ALA A 27 -6.35 -11.14 14.62
N VAL A 28 -7.64 -11.06 14.29
CA VAL A 28 -8.27 -11.90 13.25
C VAL A 28 -8.09 -11.35 11.83
N PHE A 29 -7.70 -10.09 11.70
CA PHE A 29 -7.26 -9.45 10.47
C PHE A 29 -6.26 -8.34 10.80
N ALA A 30 -5.43 -7.98 9.83
CA ALA A 30 -4.54 -6.84 9.89
C ALA A 30 -4.57 -6.09 8.56
N GLN A 31 -4.27 -4.79 8.59
CA GLN A 31 -4.09 -3.97 7.40
C GLN A 31 -2.61 -3.67 7.22
N GLY A 32 -2.12 -3.80 5.99
CA GLY A 32 -0.75 -3.48 5.65
C GLY A 32 -0.55 -3.34 4.15
N SER A 33 0.68 -3.02 3.76
CA SER A 33 1.10 -3.05 2.35
C SER A 33 1.18 -4.49 1.85
N SER A 34 0.85 -4.72 0.57
CA SER A 34 1.09 -6.01 -0.10
C SER A 34 2.57 -6.41 -0.11
N SER A 35 3.49 -5.43 -0.08
CA SER A 35 4.93 -5.68 0.10
C SER A 35 5.25 -6.34 1.45
N GLY A 36 4.29 -6.35 2.38
CA GLY A 36 4.40 -6.99 3.68
C GLY A 36 4.11 -8.50 3.67
N ILE A 37 3.49 -9.04 2.61
CA ILE A 37 3.02 -10.43 2.51
C ILE A 37 4.10 -11.46 2.91
N PRO A 38 5.36 -11.36 2.43
CA PRO A 38 6.41 -12.31 2.83
C PRO A 38 6.70 -12.32 4.35
N PHE A 39 6.52 -11.18 5.04
CA PHE A 39 6.72 -11.11 6.49
C PHE A 39 5.55 -11.75 7.26
N TYR A 40 4.31 -11.62 6.75
CA TYR A 40 3.18 -12.36 7.31
C TYR A 40 3.36 -13.87 7.14
N GLU A 41 3.79 -14.31 5.96
CA GLU A 41 4.07 -15.72 5.71
C GLU A 41 5.14 -16.26 6.67
N SER A 42 6.28 -15.56 6.77
CA SER A 42 7.37 -15.90 7.68
C SER A 42 6.92 -15.97 9.14
N ASP A 43 6.14 -15.00 9.61
CA ASP A 43 5.69 -14.97 11.00
C ASP A 43 4.64 -16.03 11.30
N VAL A 44 3.72 -16.31 10.37
CA VAL A 44 2.74 -17.40 10.51
C VAL A 44 3.44 -18.75 10.64
N GLN A 45 4.48 -19.00 9.82
CA GLN A 45 5.30 -20.20 9.93
C GLN A 45 6.05 -20.24 11.27
N THR A 46 6.73 -19.15 11.64
CA THR A 46 7.48 -19.04 12.91
C THR A 46 6.58 -19.31 14.12
N ALA A 47 5.42 -18.66 14.18
CA ALA A 47 4.46 -18.85 15.27
C ALA A 47 3.88 -20.27 15.30
N ALA A 48 3.80 -20.96 14.17
CA ALA A 48 3.37 -22.35 14.11
C ALA A 48 4.42 -23.29 14.70
N GLU A 49 5.68 -23.11 14.30
CA GLU A 49 6.83 -23.87 14.80
C GLU A 49 7.01 -23.69 16.31
N GLU A 50 7.03 -22.44 16.79
CA GLU A 50 7.21 -22.11 18.22
C GLU A 50 6.10 -22.70 19.10
N ASN A 51 4.88 -22.83 18.56
CA ASN A 51 3.73 -23.38 19.26
C ASN A 51 3.44 -24.86 18.92
N SER A 52 4.32 -25.53 18.18
CA SER A 52 4.18 -26.94 17.77
C SER A 52 2.81 -27.26 17.15
N ARG A 53 2.38 -26.42 16.22
CA ARG A 53 1.11 -26.52 15.51
C ARG A 53 1.32 -26.36 14.01
N GLU A 54 0.31 -26.72 13.22
CA GLU A 54 0.30 -26.39 11.80
C GLU A 54 0.14 -24.86 11.59
N PRO A 55 0.75 -24.30 10.53
CA PRO A 55 0.53 -22.92 10.12
C PRO A 55 -0.95 -22.62 9.91
N ASP A 56 -1.37 -21.42 10.31
CA ASP A 56 -2.74 -20.97 10.05
C ASP A 56 -2.97 -20.78 8.55
N GLU A 57 -4.14 -21.17 8.06
CA GLU A 57 -4.61 -20.75 6.74
C GLU A 57 -5.00 -19.27 6.80
N TRP A 58 -4.49 -18.48 5.86
CA TRP A 58 -4.75 -17.04 5.79
C TRP A 58 -4.75 -16.55 4.34
N GLY A 59 -5.34 -15.39 4.11
CA GLY A 59 -5.48 -14.79 2.79
C GLY A 59 -5.49 -13.27 2.82
N VAL A 60 -5.50 -12.67 1.63
CA VAL A 60 -5.56 -11.24 1.38
C VAL A 60 -6.92 -10.89 0.77
N THR A 61 -7.52 -9.80 1.26
CA THR A 61 -8.80 -9.30 0.74
C THR A 61 -8.82 -7.78 0.77
N SER A 62 -9.79 -7.18 0.09
CA SER A 62 -10.01 -5.74 0.11
C SER A 62 -10.27 -5.22 1.53
N ILE A 63 -9.82 -3.99 1.79
CA ILE A 63 -10.26 -3.22 2.98
C ILE A 63 -11.80 -3.17 3.00
N PRO A 64 -12.46 -3.30 4.17
CA PRO A 64 -13.91 -3.18 4.28
C PRO A 64 -14.45 -1.90 3.62
N HIS A 65 -15.48 -2.04 2.80
CA HIS A 65 -16.07 -0.95 2.03
C HIS A 65 -17.61 -0.98 2.10
N THR A 66 -18.24 0.16 1.88
CA THR A 66 -19.69 0.33 1.81
C THR A 66 -20.19 0.58 0.38
N THR A 67 -19.26 0.73 -0.56
CA THR A 67 -19.50 0.85 -2.00
C THR A 67 -19.76 -0.52 -2.63
N ALA A 68 -20.30 -0.54 -3.87
CA ALA A 68 -20.52 -1.79 -4.60
C ALA A 68 -19.20 -2.53 -4.87
N ASP A 69 -18.20 -1.78 -5.33
CA ASP A 69 -16.84 -2.29 -5.59
C ASP A 69 -15.86 -1.73 -4.54
N PRO A 70 -14.82 -2.50 -4.17
CA PRO A 70 -13.77 -1.99 -3.30
C PRO A 70 -12.98 -0.88 -3.97
N VAL A 71 -12.33 -0.02 -3.17
CA VAL A 71 -11.36 0.97 -3.65
C VAL A 71 -10.08 0.80 -2.86
N GLN A 72 -9.03 0.29 -3.52
CA GLN A 72 -7.74 0.02 -2.88
C GLN A 72 -6.75 1.13 -3.20
N ASN A 73 -5.98 1.59 -2.22
CA ASN A 73 -4.90 2.54 -2.50
C ASN A 73 -3.76 1.82 -3.26
N ILE A 74 -3.31 2.36 -4.38
CA ILE A 74 -2.07 1.94 -5.05
C ILE A 74 -1.07 3.09 -5.04
N TYR A 75 0.13 2.80 -4.55
CA TYR A 75 1.26 3.71 -4.53
C TYR A 75 2.54 2.87 -4.61
N GLY A 76 3.66 3.49 -4.98
CA GLY A 76 4.90 2.77 -5.14
C GLY A 76 6.05 3.66 -5.60
N ALA A 77 7.18 3.02 -5.90
CA ALA A 77 8.34 3.71 -6.43
C ALA A 77 8.19 3.98 -7.93
N ASP A 78 8.62 5.17 -8.34
CA ASP A 78 8.71 5.56 -9.74
C ASP A 78 10.15 5.53 -10.25
N VAL A 79 10.32 5.26 -11.54
CA VAL A 79 11.59 5.44 -12.24
C VAL A 79 11.51 6.72 -13.07
N MET A 80 12.29 7.72 -12.68
CA MET A 80 12.29 9.04 -13.32
C MET A 80 13.56 9.28 -14.14
N ILE A 81 13.41 9.94 -15.29
CA ILE A 81 14.53 10.42 -16.10
C ILE A 81 14.69 11.91 -15.82
N THR A 82 15.80 12.28 -15.18
CA THR A 82 16.15 13.68 -14.90
C THR A 82 16.59 14.40 -16.17
N SER A 83 16.32 15.70 -16.27
CA SER A 83 16.83 16.52 -17.38
C SER A 83 18.35 16.54 -17.40
N THR A 84 18.94 16.20 -18.56
CA THR A 84 20.38 16.16 -18.77
C THR A 84 20.72 16.34 -20.27
N THR A 85 21.73 15.65 -20.80
CA THR A 85 22.03 15.60 -22.23
C THR A 85 21.05 14.67 -22.97
N PRO A 86 20.66 15.00 -24.21
CA PRO A 86 19.78 14.15 -25.03
C PRO A 86 20.27 12.70 -25.16
N GLU A 87 21.58 12.49 -25.22
CA GLU A 87 22.19 11.17 -25.33
C GLU A 87 21.96 10.33 -24.06
N GLN A 88 22.09 10.94 -22.87
CA GLN A 88 21.84 10.26 -21.60
C GLN A 88 20.35 10.01 -21.37
N GLU A 89 19.49 10.96 -21.72
CA GLU A 89 18.04 10.79 -21.66
C GLU A 89 17.57 9.64 -22.57
N LEU A 90 18.11 9.55 -23.79
CA LEU A 90 17.84 8.44 -24.70
C LEU A 90 18.34 7.10 -24.13
N ALA A 91 19.54 7.06 -23.55
CA ALA A 91 20.07 5.84 -22.94
C ALA A 91 19.20 5.38 -21.75
N ALA A 92 18.79 6.31 -20.89
CA ALA A 92 17.87 6.02 -19.77
C ALA A 92 16.51 5.52 -20.28
N TRP A 93 15.96 6.12 -21.34
CA TRP A 93 14.71 5.67 -21.94
C TRP A 93 14.80 4.25 -22.51
N LEU A 94 15.92 3.91 -23.17
CA LEU A 94 16.15 2.54 -23.66
C LEU A 94 16.22 1.54 -22.52
N PHE A 95 16.85 1.90 -21.40
CA PHE A 95 16.84 1.08 -20.19
C PHE A 95 15.43 0.89 -19.63
N VAL A 96 14.65 1.96 -19.45
CA VAL A 96 13.28 1.88 -18.92
C VAL A 96 12.41 0.97 -19.81
N LYS A 97 12.52 1.08 -21.13
CA LYS A 97 11.82 0.20 -22.07
C LYS A 97 12.20 -1.28 -21.92
N TRP A 98 13.49 -1.56 -21.73
CA TRP A 98 13.95 -2.93 -21.49
C TRP A 98 13.48 -3.44 -20.13
N PHE A 99 13.64 -2.64 -19.08
CA PHE A 99 13.28 -2.99 -17.71
C PHE A 99 11.79 -3.27 -17.54
N THR A 100 10.94 -2.55 -18.29
CA THR A 100 9.48 -2.72 -18.30
C THR A 100 8.96 -3.67 -19.37
N SER A 101 9.84 -4.39 -20.09
CA SER A 101 9.42 -5.49 -20.96
C SER A 101 8.87 -6.66 -20.13
N PRO A 102 7.88 -7.43 -20.62
CA PRO A 102 7.18 -8.44 -19.81
C PRO A 102 8.11 -9.44 -19.14
N GLU A 103 9.05 -10.03 -19.88
CA GLU A 103 9.96 -11.05 -19.37
C GLU A 103 10.92 -10.50 -18.32
N VAL A 104 11.38 -9.26 -18.49
CA VAL A 104 12.31 -8.62 -17.56
C VAL A 104 11.57 -8.17 -16.30
N GLN A 105 10.37 -7.61 -16.48
CA GLN A 105 9.53 -7.19 -15.37
C GLN A 105 9.04 -8.39 -14.56
N ALA A 106 8.72 -9.53 -15.18
CA ALA A 106 8.34 -10.75 -14.46
C ALA A 106 9.47 -11.21 -13.51
N LYS A 107 10.72 -11.20 -13.98
CA LYS A 107 11.88 -11.48 -13.11
C LYS A 107 12.02 -10.48 -11.98
N TRP A 108 11.74 -9.20 -12.24
CA TRP A 108 11.75 -8.18 -11.19
C TRP A 108 10.65 -8.44 -10.14
N VAL A 109 9.44 -8.80 -10.58
CA VAL A 109 8.31 -9.17 -9.71
C VAL A 109 8.70 -10.36 -8.83
N GLU A 110 9.26 -11.42 -9.40
CA GLU A 110 9.68 -12.63 -8.66
C GLU A 110 10.71 -12.32 -7.55
N ILE A 111 11.62 -11.38 -7.81
CA ILE A 111 12.68 -10.99 -6.87
C ILE A 111 12.17 -10.02 -5.80
N SER A 112 11.33 -9.07 -6.19
CA SER A 112 10.93 -7.94 -5.34
C SER A 112 9.61 -8.16 -4.60
N GLY A 113 8.73 -9.01 -5.13
CA GLY A 113 7.34 -9.13 -4.71
C GLY A 113 6.46 -7.91 -5.06
N TYR A 114 6.97 -6.91 -5.78
CA TYR A 114 6.17 -5.79 -6.24
C TYR A 114 5.28 -6.16 -7.43
N PHE A 115 4.18 -5.42 -7.59
CA PHE A 115 3.28 -5.63 -8.71
C PHE A 115 3.88 -5.17 -10.04
N PRO A 116 3.52 -5.82 -11.16
CA PRO A 116 3.94 -5.40 -12.48
C PRO A 116 3.32 -4.04 -12.86
N THR A 117 4.07 -3.20 -13.56
CA THR A 117 3.55 -1.94 -14.13
C THR A 117 3.00 -2.11 -15.55
N ARG A 118 3.03 -3.33 -16.10
CA ARG A 118 2.50 -3.68 -17.42
C ARG A 118 1.63 -4.93 -17.34
N ALA A 119 0.38 -4.83 -17.78
CA ALA A 119 -0.59 -5.94 -17.72
C ALA A 119 -0.10 -7.23 -18.40
N SER A 120 0.57 -7.13 -19.56
CA SER A 120 1.10 -8.31 -20.27
C SER A 120 2.22 -9.06 -19.53
N THR A 121 2.71 -8.53 -18.41
CA THR A 121 3.68 -9.24 -17.55
C THR A 121 3.00 -10.43 -16.84
N GLU A 122 1.70 -10.36 -16.60
CA GLU A 122 0.94 -11.45 -15.93
C GLU A 122 1.02 -12.79 -16.69
N ASP A 123 1.14 -12.75 -18.03
CA ASP A 123 1.33 -13.94 -18.88
C ASP A 123 2.57 -14.77 -18.49
N TYR A 124 3.53 -14.17 -17.77
CA TYR A 124 4.78 -14.78 -17.35
C TYR A 124 4.83 -15.12 -15.84
N LEU A 125 3.77 -14.83 -15.09
CA LEU A 125 3.75 -14.95 -13.62
C LEU A 125 2.93 -16.13 -13.09
N GLY A 126 2.44 -17.02 -13.95
CA GLY A 126 1.57 -18.13 -13.54
C GLY A 126 2.16 -19.04 -12.46
N ASP A 127 3.43 -19.42 -12.59
CA ASP A 127 4.13 -20.24 -11.59
C ASP A 127 4.34 -19.45 -10.28
N TYR A 128 4.68 -18.16 -10.37
CA TYR A 128 4.87 -17.30 -9.21
C TYR A 128 3.57 -17.10 -8.42
N VAL A 129 2.45 -16.86 -9.10
CA VAL A 129 1.11 -16.76 -8.49
C VAL A 129 0.73 -18.07 -7.81
N SER A 130 1.00 -19.21 -8.47
CA SER A 130 0.68 -20.53 -7.91
C SER A 130 1.50 -20.84 -6.66
N ALA A 131 2.75 -20.40 -6.62
CA ALA A 131 3.64 -20.56 -5.46
C ALA A 131 3.35 -19.55 -4.33
N ASN A 132 2.76 -18.40 -4.64
CA ASN A 132 2.50 -17.31 -3.70
C ASN A 132 1.01 -16.90 -3.74
N PRO A 133 0.09 -17.75 -3.24
CA PRO A 133 -1.34 -17.54 -3.40
C PRO A 133 -1.83 -16.21 -2.80
N GLN A 134 -1.32 -15.78 -1.65
CA GLN A 134 -1.67 -14.50 -1.04
C GLN A 134 -1.23 -13.30 -1.88
N TRP A 135 -0.09 -13.42 -2.57
CA TRP A 135 0.34 -12.40 -3.53
C TRP A 135 -0.60 -12.36 -4.74
N GLY A 136 -1.04 -13.52 -5.23
CA GLY A 136 -2.05 -13.62 -6.29
C GLY A 136 -3.40 -13.01 -5.91
N GLU A 137 -3.86 -13.23 -4.68
CA GLU A 137 -5.06 -12.59 -4.12
C GLU A 137 -4.91 -11.06 -4.08
N ALA A 138 -3.74 -10.56 -3.68
CA ALA A 138 -3.44 -9.13 -3.69
C ALA A 138 -3.37 -8.56 -5.13
N LEU A 139 -2.79 -9.30 -6.08
CA LEU A 139 -2.74 -8.93 -7.50
C LEU A 139 -4.15 -8.80 -8.09
N ALA A 140 -5.06 -9.70 -7.73
CA ALA A 140 -6.45 -9.69 -8.19
C ALA A 140 -7.24 -8.43 -7.74
N LEU A 141 -6.72 -7.69 -6.76
CA LEU A 141 -7.31 -6.43 -6.30
C LEU A 141 -6.87 -5.20 -7.12
N LEU A 142 -5.85 -5.30 -7.98
CA LEU A 142 -5.35 -4.18 -8.78
C LEU A 142 -6.40 -3.48 -9.67
N PRO A 143 -7.36 -4.19 -10.30
CA PRO A 143 -8.41 -3.53 -11.08
C PRO A 143 -9.30 -2.59 -10.26
N TYR A 144 -9.29 -2.72 -8.93
CA TYR A 144 -10.05 -1.91 -7.98
C TYR A 144 -9.19 -0.80 -7.34
N SER A 145 -7.99 -0.59 -7.84
CA SER A 145 -7.06 0.38 -7.26
C SER A 145 -7.28 1.80 -7.76
N ALA A 146 -7.06 2.76 -6.87
CA ALA A 146 -6.99 4.18 -7.17
C ALA A 146 -5.64 4.72 -6.69
N TYR A 147 -4.98 5.53 -7.53
CA TYR A 147 -3.70 6.15 -7.20
C TYR A 147 -3.90 7.38 -6.32
N GLU A 148 -2.87 7.71 -5.54
CA GLU A 148 -2.85 8.88 -4.67
C GLU A 148 -2.98 10.20 -5.46
N PRO A 149 -3.69 11.23 -4.95
CA PRO A 149 -3.83 12.52 -5.63
C PRO A 149 -2.52 13.11 -6.15
N GLN A 150 -2.48 13.45 -7.44
CA GLN A 150 -1.30 14.03 -8.11
C GLN A 150 -1.30 15.57 -8.03
N LEU A 151 -1.55 16.10 -6.82
CA LEU A 151 -1.60 17.53 -6.54
C LEU A 151 -0.31 18.00 -5.89
N ILE A 152 0.10 19.24 -6.16
CA ILE A 152 1.30 19.84 -5.54
C ILE A 152 1.19 19.90 -4.01
N SER A 153 -0.03 20.03 -3.48
CA SER A 153 -0.31 20.03 -2.04
C SER A 153 -0.35 18.63 -1.40
N TYR A 154 -0.35 17.55 -2.19
CA TYR A 154 -0.70 16.21 -1.69
C TYR A 154 0.19 15.76 -0.52
N GLN A 155 1.50 15.99 -0.59
CA GLN A 155 2.41 15.57 0.48
C GLN A 155 2.10 16.30 1.80
N ALA A 156 1.87 17.61 1.76
CA ALA A 156 1.51 18.38 2.95
C ALA A 156 0.16 17.93 3.53
N VAL A 157 -0.82 17.68 2.66
CA VAL A 157 -2.15 17.19 3.06
C VAL A 157 -2.08 15.79 3.64
N ARG A 158 -1.25 14.91 3.09
CA ARG A 158 -1.03 13.54 3.60
C ARG A 158 -0.41 13.56 5.00
N ASP A 159 0.57 14.43 5.23
CA ASP A 159 1.19 14.60 6.53
C ASP A 159 0.18 15.15 7.55
N GLU A 160 -0.64 16.12 7.16
CA GLU A 160 -1.70 16.66 8.02
C GLU A 160 -2.82 15.65 8.28
N ALA A 161 -3.19 14.84 7.29
CA ALA A 161 -4.15 13.75 7.46
C ALA A 161 -3.66 12.70 8.47
N THR A 162 -2.35 12.44 8.51
CA THR A 162 -1.73 11.55 9.51
C THR A 162 -1.85 12.13 10.92
N LYS A 163 -1.64 13.44 11.09
CA LYS A 163 -1.83 14.12 12.39
C LYS A 163 -3.29 14.09 12.82
N ALA A 164 -4.20 14.48 11.92
CA ALA A 164 -5.63 14.46 12.14
C ALA A 164 -6.12 13.06 12.56
N PHE A 165 -5.65 12.00 11.89
CA PHE A 165 -5.94 10.62 12.28
C PHE A 165 -5.50 10.33 13.71
N ASN A 166 -4.27 10.68 14.08
CA ASN A 166 -3.74 10.46 15.42
C ASN A 166 -4.51 11.24 16.50
N GLU A 167 -4.85 12.50 16.23
CA GLU A 167 -5.66 13.33 17.14
C GLU A 167 -7.05 12.72 17.38
N ILE A 168 -7.72 12.26 16.31
CA ILE A 168 -9.01 11.58 16.42
C ILE A 168 -8.86 10.30 17.25
N MET A 169 -7.82 9.48 17.01
CA MET A 169 -7.58 8.29 17.81
C MET A 169 -7.33 8.61 19.29
N GLN A 170 -6.75 9.78 19.60
CA GLN A 170 -6.52 10.29 20.95
C GLN A 170 -7.74 11.00 21.58
N GLY A 171 -8.86 11.09 20.86
CA GLY A 171 -10.14 11.59 21.39
C GLY A 171 -10.55 12.98 20.92
N ALA A 172 -9.88 13.55 19.92
CA ALA A 172 -10.38 14.75 19.25
C ALA A 172 -11.75 14.50 18.58
N ASP A 173 -12.54 15.57 18.42
CA ASP A 173 -13.84 15.50 17.74
C ASP A 173 -13.66 15.16 16.26
N VAL A 174 -14.28 14.06 15.82
CA VAL A 174 -14.09 13.51 14.47
C VAL A 174 -14.48 14.53 13.39
N GLN A 175 -15.66 15.15 13.53
CA GLN A 175 -16.18 16.03 12.50
C GLN A 175 -15.33 17.30 12.39
N THR A 176 -15.07 17.96 13.52
CA THR A 176 -14.28 19.19 13.57
C THR A 176 -12.87 18.98 13.05
N THR A 177 -12.20 17.88 13.43
CA THR A 177 -10.84 17.60 12.95
C THR A 177 -10.80 17.34 11.44
N LEU A 178 -11.79 16.62 10.89
CA LEU A 178 -11.87 16.38 9.44
C LEU A 178 -12.27 17.63 8.65
N ASP A 179 -13.12 18.48 9.20
CA ASP A 179 -13.47 19.78 8.59
C ASP A 179 -12.25 20.68 8.52
N ASN A 180 -11.47 20.77 9.60
CA ASN A 180 -10.22 21.52 9.63
C ASN A 180 -9.19 20.99 8.62
N LEU A 181 -9.04 19.66 8.52
CA LEU A 181 -8.19 19.03 7.51
C LEU A 181 -8.65 19.38 6.09
N THR A 182 -9.96 19.42 5.85
CA THR A 182 -10.53 19.80 4.55
C THR A 182 -10.23 21.25 4.21
N THR A 183 -10.39 22.17 5.16
CA THR A 183 -10.01 23.58 4.99
C THR A 183 -8.51 23.70 4.69
N PHE A 184 -7.66 23.07 5.50
CA PHE A 184 -6.20 23.06 5.29
C PHE A 184 -5.82 22.56 3.88
N ALA A 185 -6.43 21.47 3.42
CA ALA A 185 -6.16 20.92 2.10
C ALA A 185 -6.53 21.88 0.96
N ASN A 186 -7.69 22.53 1.04
CA ASN A 186 -8.13 23.49 0.03
C ASN A 186 -7.25 24.74 0.02
N ASP A 187 -6.92 25.28 1.20
CA ASP A 187 -6.11 26.49 1.31
C ASP A 187 -4.67 26.23 0.82
N THR A 188 -4.07 25.10 1.22
CA THR A 188 -2.71 24.71 0.78
C THR A 188 -2.65 24.53 -0.74
N GLN A 189 -3.67 23.91 -1.34
CA GLN A 189 -3.73 23.76 -2.78
C GLN A 189 -3.86 25.11 -3.49
N ALA A 190 -4.68 26.03 -2.98
CA ALA A 190 -4.82 27.35 -3.55
C ALA A 190 -3.51 28.15 -3.49
N GLU A 191 -2.86 28.19 -2.32
CA GLU A 191 -1.59 28.88 -2.09
C GLU A 191 -0.50 28.39 -3.05
N LEU A 192 -0.25 27.07 -3.10
CA LEU A 192 0.80 26.51 -3.95
C LEU A 192 0.52 26.70 -5.45
N MET A 193 -0.74 26.76 -5.87
CA MET A 193 -1.10 27.02 -7.27
C MET A 193 -0.91 28.49 -7.67
N GLU A 194 -0.92 29.43 -6.73
CA GLU A 194 -0.57 30.84 -6.98
C GLU A 194 0.94 31.00 -7.23
N GLU A 195 1.79 30.20 -6.58
CA GLU A 195 3.26 30.26 -6.74
C GLU A 195 3.77 29.66 -8.06
N VAL A 196 2.97 28.83 -8.73
CA VAL A 196 3.31 28.16 -9.99
C VAL A 196 2.95 29.01 -11.23
N GLN A 197 2.22 30.11 -11.05
CA GLN A 197 1.84 31.06 -12.12
C GLN A 197 2.90 32.14 -12.36
#